data_AF-A0A3N5WWP5-F1
#
_entry.id   AF-A0A3N5WWP5-F1
#
_cell.length_a   1.000
_cell.length_b   1.000
_cell.length_c   1.000
_cell.angle_alpha   90.00
_cell.angle_beta   90.00
_cell.angle_gamma   90.00
#
_symmetry.space_group_name_H-M   'P 1'
#
loop_
_entity.id
_entity.type
_entity.pdbx_description
1 polymer ?
#
loop_
_entity_poly.entity_id
_entity_poly.type
_entity_poly.pdbx_seq_one_letter_code
_entity_poly.pdbx_strand_id
1 'polypeptide(L)'
;MELFTKLFGSWLVLVYHCFDRIVLSGYLMGLQRPGQVVYWLQQVLGIEAITKEVLSRRTEDYVRWVESFARNRGLEILWHDEGVRMEDYVRPYLRRMERENRFGVYFIFQAMERGWTFRPVRLAQRHPGGPADYPILRRYRSRYRYYYFYIRDEV
;
A
#
# COMPACT_ATOMS: atom_id res chain seq x y z
N MET A 1 -27.32 -3.62 25.64
CA MET A 1 -27.51 -4.63 24.57
C MET A 1 -28.52 -5.70 24.97
N GLU A 2 -28.50 -6.24 26.20
CA GLU A 2 -29.44 -7.30 26.64
C GLU A 2 -30.95 -6.97 26.48
N LEU A 3 -31.41 -5.79 26.89
CA LEU A 3 -32.84 -5.44 26.83
C LEU A 3 -33.37 -5.39 25.39
N PHE A 4 -32.57 -4.87 24.46
CA PHE A 4 -32.90 -4.79 23.04
C PHE A 4 -33.02 -6.19 22.42
N THR A 5 -32.06 -7.08 22.69
CA THR A 5 -32.09 -8.48 22.24
C THR A 5 -33.25 -9.25 22.85
N LYS A 6 -33.63 -8.94 24.10
CA LYS A 6 -34.77 -9.58 24.78
C LYS A 6 -36.12 -9.20 24.17
N LEU A 7 -36.29 -7.94 23.75
CA LEU A 7 -37.55 -7.44 23.20
C LEU A 7 -37.72 -7.73 21.71
N PHE A 8 -36.64 -7.70 20.93
CA PHE A 8 -36.69 -7.78 19.47
C PHE A 8 -35.96 -9.02 18.91
N GLY A 9 -35.44 -9.91 19.76
CA GLY A 9 -34.66 -11.08 19.37
C GLY A 9 -35.38 -12.04 18.40
N SER A 10 -36.69 -12.21 18.56
CA SER A 10 -37.51 -13.03 17.64
C SER A 10 -37.78 -12.37 16.28
N TRP A 11 -37.49 -11.08 16.14
CA TRP A 11 -37.66 -10.27 14.92
C TRP A 11 -36.31 -9.98 14.24
N LEU A 12 -35.20 -10.23 14.95
CA LEU A 12 -33.84 -10.11 14.44
C LEU A 12 -33.50 -11.39 13.66
N VAL A 13 -33.59 -11.33 12.33
CA VAL A 13 -33.27 -12.44 11.42
C VAL A 13 -31.75 -12.70 11.32
N LEU A 14 -30.92 -11.74 11.75
CA LEU A 14 -29.47 -11.82 11.74
C LEU A 14 -28.88 -11.31 13.05
N VAL A 15 -28.10 -12.15 13.72
CA VAL A 15 -27.22 -11.76 14.83
C VAL A 15 -25.78 -11.77 14.32
N TYR A 16 -25.11 -10.62 14.35
CA TYR A 16 -23.72 -10.48 13.88
C TYR A 16 -22.76 -10.82 15.04
N HIS A 17 -22.23 -12.05 15.06
CA HIS A 17 -21.46 -12.57 16.21
C HIS A 17 -19.95 -12.34 16.13
N CYS A 18 -19.38 -12.07 14.96
CA CYS A 18 -17.93 -11.87 14.82
C CYS A 18 -17.62 -10.97 13.62
N PHE A 19 -16.64 -10.08 13.78
CA PHE A 19 -16.00 -9.44 12.64
C PHE A 19 -15.14 -10.50 11.95
N ASP A 20 -15.59 -11.00 10.79
CA ASP A 20 -14.76 -11.87 9.94
C ASP A 20 -13.55 -11.09 9.36
N ARG A 21 -13.72 -9.77 9.13
CA ARG A 21 -12.69 -8.87 8.63
C ARG A 21 -12.91 -7.42 9.04
N ILE A 22 -11.82 -6.75 9.40
CA ILE A 22 -11.78 -5.29 9.53
C ILE A 22 -10.83 -4.75 8.46
N VAL A 23 -11.32 -3.86 7.60
CA VAL A 23 -10.48 -3.17 6.62
C VAL A 23 -10.18 -1.77 7.17
N LEU A 24 -8.90 -1.55 7.49
CA LEU A 24 -8.41 -0.25 7.95
C LEU A 24 -7.65 0.42 6.80
N SER A 25 -8.14 1.57 6.37
CA SER A 25 -7.44 2.38 5.37
C SER A 25 -6.41 3.27 6.07
N GLY A 26 -5.16 2.81 6.09
CA GLY A 26 -4.02 3.60 6.56
C GLY A 26 -3.53 4.55 5.46
N TYR A 27 -3.19 5.79 5.84
CA TYR A 27 -2.65 6.78 4.91
C TYR A 27 -1.46 7.51 5.51
N LEU A 28 -0.42 7.71 4.69
CA LEU A 28 0.64 8.66 5.00
C LEU A 28 0.15 10.06 4.64
N MET A 29 -0.38 10.79 5.61
CA MET A 29 -1.03 12.09 5.39
C MET A 29 -0.16 13.08 4.61
N GLY A 30 1.15 13.12 4.89
CA GLY A 30 2.13 13.96 4.18
C GLY A 30 2.35 13.58 2.70
N LEU A 31 1.83 12.45 2.23
CA LEU A 31 2.00 12.00 0.86
C LEU A 31 0.70 12.02 0.04
N GLN A 32 -0.40 12.53 0.60
CA GLN A 32 -1.69 12.59 -0.11
C GLN A 32 -1.85 13.84 -0.99
N ARG A 33 -1.06 14.88 -0.76
CA ARG A 33 -1.16 16.18 -1.47
C ARG A 33 0.13 16.46 -2.24
N PRO A 34 0.06 16.95 -3.49
CA PRO A 34 1.25 17.17 -4.30
C PRO A 34 2.31 18.06 -3.63
N GLY A 35 1.89 19.17 -3.00
CA GLY A 35 2.83 20.07 -2.33
C GLY A 35 3.55 19.43 -1.14
N GLN A 36 2.88 18.54 -0.41
CA GLN A 36 3.47 17.82 0.72
C GLN A 36 4.42 16.70 0.23
N VAL A 37 4.11 16.08 -0.91
CA VAL A 37 5.05 15.15 -1.57
C VAL A 37 6.30 15.88 -2.05
N VAL A 38 6.16 17.09 -2.63
CA VAL A 38 7.31 17.94 -3.01
C VAL A 38 8.16 18.28 -1.79
N TYR A 39 7.52 18.73 -0.70
CA TYR A 39 8.20 19.01 0.56
C TYR A 39 8.97 17.79 1.07
N TRP A 40 8.33 16.61 1.13
CA TRP A 40 8.97 15.39 1.61
C TRP A 40 10.17 14.99 0.74
N LEU A 41 10.04 15.05 -0.58
CA LEU A 41 11.14 14.72 -1.51
C LEU A 41 12.31 15.70 -1.37
N GLN A 42 12.05 17.01 -1.29
CA GLN A 42 13.10 18.01 -1.21
C GLN A 42 13.73 18.12 0.18
N GLN A 43 12.89 18.25 1.20
CA GLN A 43 13.33 18.63 2.56
C GLN A 43 13.69 17.42 3.43
N VAL A 44 13.00 16.28 3.25
CA VAL A 44 13.28 15.07 4.03
C VAL A 44 14.29 14.18 3.33
N LEU A 45 14.21 14.06 2.00
CA LEU A 45 15.09 13.20 1.22
C LEU A 45 16.24 13.93 0.50
N GLY A 46 16.28 15.26 0.55
CA GLY A 46 17.35 16.05 -0.09
C GLY A 46 17.33 15.99 -1.62
N ILE A 47 16.21 15.65 -2.24
CA ILE A 47 16.10 15.55 -3.71
C ILE A 47 15.88 16.94 -4.27
N GLU A 48 16.88 17.49 -4.93
CA GLU A 48 16.83 18.85 -5.50
C GLU A 48 15.80 18.96 -6.64
N ALA A 49 15.95 18.13 -7.68
CA ALA A 49 15.07 18.12 -8.85
C ALA A 49 14.18 16.86 -8.88
N ILE A 50 12.86 17.04 -8.79
CA ILE A 50 11.88 15.95 -8.87
C ILE A 50 11.57 15.68 -10.35
N THR A 51 12.46 14.95 -11.02
CA THR A 51 12.27 14.54 -12.42
C THR A 51 11.56 13.18 -12.51
N LYS A 52 11.15 12.81 -13.72
CA LYS A 52 10.58 11.47 -13.98
C LYS A 52 11.60 10.38 -13.64
N GLU A 53 12.85 10.60 -14.00
CA GLU A 53 13.96 9.66 -13.82
C GLU A 53 14.22 9.41 -12.33
N VAL A 54 14.21 10.46 -11.51
CA VAL A 54 14.36 10.34 -10.05
C VAL A 54 13.21 9.52 -9.44
N LEU A 55 11.96 9.80 -9.82
CA LEU A 55 10.81 9.03 -9.32
C LEU A 55 10.81 7.57 -9.80
N SER A 56 11.23 7.32 -11.05
CA SER A 56 11.40 5.97 -11.58
C SER A 56 12.45 5.19 -10.78
N ARG A 57 13.62 5.80 -10.55
CA ARG A 57 14.69 5.17 -9.75
C ARG A 57 14.21 4.80 -8.35
N ARG A 58 13.46 5.67 -7.67
CA ARG A 58 12.87 5.36 -6.36
C ARG A 58 11.88 4.21 -6.41
N THR A 59 11.10 4.12 -7.49
CA THR A 59 10.18 2.99 -7.70
C THR A 59 10.97 1.69 -7.83
N GLU A 60 12.05 1.69 -8.60
CA GLU A 60 12.93 0.54 -8.75
C GLU A 60 13.64 0.16 -7.45
N ASP A 61 14.11 1.15 -6.67
CA ASP A 61 14.72 0.93 -5.36
C ASP A 61 13.74 0.23 -4.41
N TYR A 62 12.48 0.68 -4.39
CA TYR A 62 11.44 0.05 -3.59
C TYR A 62 11.13 -1.38 -4.05
N VAL A 63 11.01 -1.61 -5.36
CA VAL A 63 10.81 -2.96 -5.92
C VAL A 63 11.96 -3.89 -5.55
N ARG A 64 13.22 -3.45 -5.73
CA ARG A 64 14.41 -4.21 -5.34
C ARG A 64 14.43 -4.50 -3.85
N TRP A 65 13.99 -3.55 -3.02
CA TRP A 65 13.89 -3.76 -1.58
C TRP A 65 12.86 -4.85 -1.24
N VAL A 66 11.67 -4.83 -1.84
CA VAL A 66 10.64 -5.88 -1.62
C VAL A 66 11.15 -7.25 -2.07
N GLU A 67 11.76 -7.33 -3.25
CA GLU A 67 12.34 -8.58 -3.78
C GLU A 67 13.46 -9.12 -2.89
N SER A 68 14.32 -8.23 -2.37
CA SER A 68 15.39 -8.61 -1.44
C SER A 68 14.82 -9.05 -0.09
N PHE A 69 13.82 -8.34 0.43
CA PHE A 69 13.11 -8.70 1.65
C PHE A 69 12.49 -10.10 1.55
N ALA A 70 11.79 -10.39 0.46
CA ALA A 70 11.16 -11.68 0.23
C ALA A 70 12.20 -12.81 0.15
N ARG A 71 13.25 -12.60 -0.66
CA ARG A 71 14.35 -13.56 -0.82
C ARG A 71 15.05 -13.89 0.49
N ASN A 72 15.40 -12.87 1.27
CA ASN A 72 16.09 -13.03 2.55
C ASN A 72 15.24 -13.79 3.58
N ARG A 73 13.91 -13.80 3.42
CA ARG A 73 12.98 -14.51 4.29
C ARG A 73 12.43 -15.81 3.69
N GLY A 74 12.88 -16.19 2.49
CA GLY A 74 12.35 -17.35 1.76
C GLY A 74 10.87 -17.23 1.43
N LEU A 75 10.38 -16.01 1.21
CA LEU A 75 8.99 -15.73 0.85
C LEU A 75 8.81 -15.73 -0.67
N GLU A 76 7.66 -16.20 -1.11
CA GLU A 76 7.23 -16.07 -2.51
C GLU A 76 6.53 -14.72 -2.74
N ILE A 77 6.81 -14.12 -3.90
CA ILE A 77 6.05 -12.99 -4.44
C ILE A 77 5.33 -13.49 -5.69
N LEU A 78 4.01 -13.60 -5.64
CA LEU A 78 3.21 -14.06 -6.77
C LEU A 78 2.39 -12.93 -7.36
N TRP A 79 2.19 -12.97 -8.67
CA TRP A 79 1.19 -12.12 -9.31
C TRP A 79 -0.20 -12.59 -8.86
N HIS A 80 -1.07 -11.64 -8.58
CA HIS A 80 -2.48 -11.95 -8.37
C HIS A 80 -3.11 -12.40 -9.70
N ASP A 81 -3.58 -13.64 -9.76
CA ASP A 81 -4.43 -14.14 -10.83
C ASP A 81 -5.89 -13.76 -10.59
N GLU A 82 -6.53 -13.18 -11.60
CA GLU A 82 -7.95 -12.84 -11.56
C GLU A 82 -8.80 -14.10 -11.32
N GLY A 83 -9.73 -14.02 -10.37
CA GLY A 83 -10.68 -15.10 -10.06
C GLY A 83 -10.28 -16.03 -8.91
N VAL A 84 -9.05 -15.93 -8.40
CA VAL A 84 -8.64 -16.68 -7.19
C VAL A 84 -8.92 -15.86 -5.94
N ARG A 85 -9.63 -16.43 -4.97
CA ARG A 85 -9.77 -15.85 -3.64
C ARG A 85 -8.42 -15.87 -2.94
N MET A 86 -7.78 -14.70 -2.84
CA MET A 86 -6.44 -14.55 -2.31
C MET A 86 -6.30 -15.18 -0.92
N GLU A 87 -7.32 -15.05 -0.07
CA GLU A 87 -7.29 -15.55 1.30
C GLU A 87 -7.22 -17.08 1.36
N ASP A 88 -7.96 -17.76 0.49
CA ASP A 88 -7.94 -19.21 0.42
C ASP A 88 -6.59 -19.71 -0.11
N TYR A 89 -5.98 -18.94 -1.03
CA TYR A 89 -4.64 -19.22 -1.55
C TYR A 89 -3.56 -19.11 -0.47
N VAL A 90 -3.59 -18.07 0.36
CA VAL A 90 -2.55 -17.83 1.37
C VAL A 90 -2.77 -18.63 2.66
N ARG A 91 -3.97 -19.19 2.88
CA ARG A 91 -4.35 -19.93 4.09
C ARG A 91 -3.39 -21.08 4.45
N PRO A 92 -2.88 -21.91 3.50
CA PRO A 92 -1.89 -22.92 3.82
C PRO A 92 -0.59 -22.36 4.40
N TYR A 93 -0.14 -21.19 3.92
CA TYR A 93 1.06 -20.51 4.43
C TYR A 93 0.84 -20.00 5.86
N LEU A 94 -0.34 -19.41 6.13
CA LEU A 94 -0.71 -19.00 7.48
C LEU A 94 -0.74 -20.20 8.45
N ARG A 95 -1.38 -21.30 8.06
CA ARG A 95 -1.42 -22.53 8.88
C ARG A 95 -0.05 -23.11 9.17
N ARG A 96 0.93 -22.91 8.29
CA ARG A 96 2.32 -23.29 8.55
C ARG A 96 2.93 -22.40 9.63
N MET A 97 2.76 -21.08 9.53
CA MET A 97 3.25 -20.14 10.54
C MET A 97 2.63 -20.40 11.92
N GLU A 98 1.33 -20.71 11.98
CA GLU A 98 0.63 -21.05 13.23
C GLU A 98 1.22 -22.31 13.88
N ARG A 99 1.41 -23.39 13.10
CA ARG A 99 2.00 -24.64 13.60
C ARG A 99 3.44 -24.47 14.09
N GLU A 100 4.21 -23.62 13.41
CA GLU A 100 5.59 -23.31 13.78
C GLU A 100 5.67 -22.22 14.88
N ASN A 101 4.53 -21.69 15.33
CA ASN A 101 4.42 -20.53 16.21
C ASN A 101 5.31 -19.34 15.80
N ARG A 102 5.34 -19.03 14.50
CA ARG A 102 6.14 -17.95 13.92
C ARG A 102 5.29 -16.73 13.59
N PHE A 103 5.85 -15.54 13.77
CA PHE A 103 5.19 -14.26 13.51
C PHE A 103 5.91 -13.47 12.40
N GLY A 104 5.20 -12.51 11.82
CA GLY A 104 5.66 -11.65 10.73
C GLY A 104 5.02 -11.93 9.37
N VAL A 105 5.63 -11.36 8.32
CA VAL A 105 5.18 -11.55 6.93
C VAL A 105 5.36 -13.01 6.53
N TYR A 106 4.30 -13.62 6.00
CA TYR A 106 4.30 -15.01 5.56
C TYR A 106 3.99 -15.20 4.07
N PHE A 107 3.47 -14.17 3.39
CA PHE A 107 3.18 -14.22 1.97
C PHE A 107 3.10 -12.81 1.36
N ILE A 108 3.41 -12.66 0.07
CA ILE A 108 3.29 -11.40 -0.67
C ILE A 108 2.61 -11.65 -2.02
N PHE A 109 1.48 -10.99 -2.28
CA PHE A 109 0.97 -10.84 -3.65
C PHE A 109 1.45 -9.52 -4.26
N GLN A 110 1.60 -9.51 -5.58
CA GLN A 110 1.76 -8.30 -6.37
C GLN A 110 0.68 -8.18 -7.43
N ALA A 111 0.19 -6.96 -7.65
CA ALA A 111 -0.83 -6.66 -8.64
C ALA A 111 -0.52 -5.35 -9.37
N MET A 112 -1.19 -5.13 -10.50
CA MET A 112 -1.16 -3.86 -11.22
C MET A 112 -2.47 -3.10 -10.96
N GLU A 113 -2.45 -2.23 -9.96
CA GLU A 113 -3.62 -1.47 -9.54
C GLU A 113 -3.77 -0.17 -10.32
N ARG A 114 -4.99 0.38 -10.36
CA ARG A 114 -5.28 1.69 -10.96
C ARG A 114 -5.70 2.68 -9.89
N GLY A 115 -5.03 3.83 -9.84
CA GLY A 115 -5.39 4.88 -8.88
C GLY A 115 -4.73 6.21 -9.17
N TRP A 116 -4.84 7.12 -8.21
CA TRP A 116 -4.23 8.45 -8.27
C TRP A 116 -2.76 8.37 -7.89
N THR A 117 -1.89 8.87 -8.77
CA THR A 117 -0.46 9.06 -8.54
C THR A 117 -0.06 10.50 -8.80
N PHE A 118 1.21 10.83 -8.57
CA PHE A 118 1.77 12.14 -8.89
C PHE A 118 2.79 12.03 -10.01
N ARG A 119 2.74 12.99 -10.94
CA ARG A 119 3.72 13.09 -12.03
C ARG A 119 4.32 14.50 -12.07
N PRO A 120 5.63 14.61 -12.33
CA PRO A 120 6.26 15.90 -12.56
C PRO A 120 5.74 16.44 -13.90
N VAL A 121 5.38 17.72 -13.89
CA VAL A 121 4.97 18.45 -15.08
C VAL A 121 5.95 19.60 -15.28
N ARG A 122 6.50 19.73 -16.49
CA ARG A 122 7.33 20.89 -16.85
C ARG A 122 6.43 22.12 -16.95
N LEU A 123 6.79 23.22 -16.27
CA LEU A 123 6.20 24.52 -16.61
C LEU A 123 6.84 25.08 -17.87
N ALA A 124 6.02 25.71 -18.71
CA ALA A 124 6.50 26.45 -19.87
C ALA A 124 7.16 27.79 -19.49
N GLN A 125 6.89 28.33 -18.29
CA GLN A 125 7.42 29.60 -17.84
C GLN A 125 8.62 29.42 -16.91
N ARG A 126 9.78 29.89 -17.37
CA ARG A 126 10.97 30.12 -16.55
C ARG A 126 10.73 31.39 -15.72
N HIS A 127 10.83 31.31 -14.41
CA HIS A 127 10.83 32.50 -13.57
C HIS A 127 12.18 33.24 -13.74
N PRO A 128 12.20 34.54 -14.09
CA PRO A 128 13.43 35.31 -14.08
C PRO A 128 13.92 35.46 -12.64
N GLY A 129 15.05 34.85 -12.30
CA GLY A 129 15.71 35.03 -10.99
C GLY A 129 15.31 34.06 -9.87
N GLY A 130 14.46 33.07 -10.12
CA GLY A 130 14.25 31.92 -9.22
C GLY A 130 15.00 30.68 -9.72
N PRO A 131 15.29 29.67 -8.89
CA PRO A 131 15.81 28.39 -9.38
C PRO A 131 14.86 27.87 -10.47
N ALA A 132 15.44 27.57 -11.63
CA ALA A 132 14.72 27.51 -12.91
C ALA A 132 13.71 26.35 -13.05
N ASP A 133 13.62 25.45 -12.08
CA ASP A 133 12.93 24.17 -12.23
C ASP A 133 12.21 23.75 -10.94
N TYR A 134 11.22 24.51 -10.47
CA TYR A 134 10.35 23.98 -9.39
C TYR A 134 9.44 22.89 -9.98
N PRO A 135 9.61 21.61 -9.62
CA PRO A 135 8.78 20.55 -10.18
C PRO A 135 7.38 20.63 -9.56
N ILE A 136 6.40 21.08 -10.33
CA ILE A 136 5.00 20.92 -9.93
C ILE A 136 4.62 19.46 -10.15
N LEU A 137 4.39 18.76 -9.04
CA LEU A 137 3.71 17.47 -9.07
C LEU A 137 2.22 17.70 -9.34
N ARG A 138 1.66 17.04 -10.36
CA ARG A 138 0.22 17.00 -10.60
C ARG A 138 -0.34 15.62 -10.36
N ARG A 139 -1.55 15.57 -9.83
CA ARG A 139 -2.29 14.32 -9.64
C ARG A 139 -2.71 13.76 -11.00
N TYR A 140 -2.45 12.49 -11.23
CA TYR A 140 -2.72 11.81 -12.50
C TYR A 140 -3.25 10.40 -12.22
N ARG A 141 -4.19 9.89 -13.02
CA ARG A 141 -4.63 8.49 -12.90
C ARG A 141 -3.69 7.57 -13.66
N SER A 142 -3.07 6.61 -12.98
CA SER A 142 -2.14 5.68 -13.60
C SER A 142 -2.26 4.28 -13.03
N ARG A 143 -1.62 3.33 -13.72
CA ARG A 143 -1.36 2.00 -13.20
C ARG A 143 -0.09 2.03 -12.36
N TYR A 144 -0.08 1.34 -11.23
CA TYR A 144 1.09 1.18 -10.38
C TYR A 144 1.15 -0.24 -9.82
N ARG A 145 2.37 -0.71 -9.57
CA ARG A 145 2.59 -1.97 -8.90
C ARG A 145 2.19 -1.83 -7.44
N TYR A 146 1.38 -2.75 -6.96
CA TYR A 146 0.90 -2.80 -5.58
C TYR A 146 1.30 -4.13 -4.95
N TYR A 147 1.72 -4.09 -3.69
CA TYR A 147 2.12 -5.28 -2.94
C TYR A 147 1.16 -5.49 -1.76
N TYR A 148 0.57 -6.68 -1.69
CA TYR A 148 -0.26 -7.12 -0.58
C TYR A 148 0.58 -7.99 0.34
N PHE A 149 1.00 -7.43 1.47
CA PHE A 149 1.74 -8.16 2.50
C PHE A 149 0.77 -8.84 3.46
N TYR A 150 0.91 -10.15 3.60
CA TYR A 150 0.14 -10.93 4.56
C TYR A 150 0.99 -11.18 5.80
N ILE A 151 0.49 -10.77 6.96
CA ILE A 151 1.23 -10.70 8.22
C ILE A 151 0.44 -11.46 9.28
N ARG A 152 1.14 -12.30 10.05
CA ARG A 152 0.66 -12.83 11.33
C ARG A 152 1.34 -12.05 12.44
N ASP A 153 0.56 -11.35 13.26
CA ASP A 153 1.09 -10.57 14.37
C ASP A 153 1.20 -11.40 15.66
N GLU A 154 2.12 -11.02 16.53
CA GLU A 154 2.21 -11.56 17.89
C GLU A 154 1.18 -10.83 18.76
N VAL A 155 0.22 -11.57 19.32
CA VAL A 155 -0.82 -11.03 20.21
C VAL A 155 -0.38 -11.19 21.65
#